data_AF-A0A369BFD6-F1
#
_entry.id   AF-A0A369BFD6-F1
#
_cell.length_a   1.000
_cell.length_b   1.000
_cell.length_c   1.000
_cell.angle_alpha   90.00
_cell.angle_beta   90.00
_cell.angle_gamma   90.00
#
_symmetry.space_group_name_H-M   'P 1'
#
loop_
_entity.id
_entity.type
_entity.pdbx_description
1 polymer ?
#
loop_
_entity_poly.entity_id
_entity_poly.type
_entity_poly.pdbx_seq_one_letter_code
_entity_poly.pdbx_strand_id
1 'polypeptide(L)'
;MYNMYNTYPYYINTPVYNAYNPFPYSGTAPMYSSNLFKQYPNQYIPFTGKEKDGSTIKLKDYGPQPFAINIEEATLQNNTFRTALWTGSHLQVTLMSINVGEDIGFEVHPGLDQFIRIEEGQGLVVMGDTKDKPDFQEKVYDDFAFIIPAGKWHNLINTGYRPLKLYSIYAPPQHPKGTVHATKAIAEAAEESHTH
;
A
#
# COMPACT_ATOMS: atom_id res chain seq x y z
N MET A 1 50.34 -20.11 15.89
CA MET A 1 49.27 -19.24 16.41
C MET A 1 47.97 -19.89 15.94
N TYR A 2 47.17 -20.63 16.73
CA TYR A 2 46.92 -20.61 18.18
C TYR A 2 46.48 -19.22 18.66
N ASN A 3 45.33 -18.99 19.33
CA ASN A 3 44.26 -19.86 19.88
C ASN A 3 42.86 -19.21 19.56
N MET A 4 41.66 -19.71 19.89
CA MET A 4 41.11 -20.62 20.94
C MET A 4 40.02 -21.54 20.30
N TYR A 5 39.58 -22.73 20.79
CA TYR A 5 39.16 -23.22 22.13
C TYR A 5 37.94 -22.43 22.72
N ASN A 6 36.96 -22.95 23.50
CA ASN A 6 36.42 -24.28 23.92
C ASN A 6 35.08 -23.99 24.67
N THR A 7 34.07 -24.85 24.95
CA THR A 7 33.71 -26.27 24.68
C THR A 7 32.20 -26.49 25.00
N TYR A 8 31.61 -27.66 24.65
CA TYR A 8 30.25 -28.08 25.05
C TYR A 8 30.09 -28.30 26.58
N PRO A 9 28.85 -28.48 27.10
CA PRO A 9 28.46 -29.87 27.41
C PRO A 9 26.97 -30.29 27.21
N TYR A 10 26.86 -31.57 26.89
CA TYR A 10 25.78 -32.57 26.88
C TYR A 10 24.57 -32.47 27.85
N TYR A 11 23.40 -32.83 27.29
CA TYR A 11 22.31 -33.68 27.82
C TYR A 11 21.97 -33.75 29.32
N ILE A 12 20.68 -33.58 29.63
CA ILE A 12 19.85 -34.67 30.23
C ILE A 12 18.55 -34.79 29.41
N ASN A 13 18.04 -36.02 29.27
CA ASN A 13 16.79 -36.33 28.58
C ASN A 13 15.92 -37.20 29.52
N THR A 14 14.65 -36.84 29.73
CA THR A 14 13.69 -37.63 30.52
C THR A 14 12.31 -37.61 29.84
N PRO A 15 11.80 -38.76 29.34
CA PRO A 15 10.54 -38.83 28.61
C PRO A 15 9.35 -39.17 29.52
N VAL A 16 8.16 -38.63 29.19
CA VAL A 16 6.88 -39.14 29.70
C VAL A 16 5.90 -39.35 28.54
N TYR A 17 5.86 -40.59 28.08
CA TYR A 17 4.77 -41.28 27.38
C TYR A 17 4.04 -40.64 26.18
N ASN A 18 4.24 -41.30 25.04
CA ASN A 18 3.25 -41.40 23.96
C ASN A 18 1.84 -41.72 24.49
N ALA A 19 0.83 -41.12 23.87
CA ALA A 19 -0.47 -41.75 23.65
C ALA A 19 -0.87 -41.53 22.18
N TYR A 20 -1.09 -42.62 21.45
CA TYR A 20 -1.65 -42.57 20.10
C TYR A 20 -3.08 -42.01 20.13
N ASN A 21 -3.46 -41.21 19.12
CA ASN A 21 -4.59 -41.60 18.28
C ASN A 21 -4.57 -40.88 16.91
N PRO A 22 -5.18 -41.48 15.86
CA PRO A 22 -5.11 -40.97 14.50
C PRO A 22 -6.22 -39.96 14.17
N PHE A 23 -6.09 -39.28 13.03
CA PHE A 23 -7.17 -38.55 12.39
C PHE A 23 -7.99 -39.47 11.45
N PRO A 24 -9.29 -39.66 11.72
CA PRO A 24 -10.29 -39.92 10.68
C PRO A 24 -11.18 -38.68 10.46
N TYR A 25 -11.51 -38.40 9.20
CA TYR A 25 -12.42 -37.31 8.82
C TYR A 25 -13.89 -37.67 9.11
N SER A 26 -14.61 -36.87 9.91
CA SER A 26 -16.07 -36.76 9.83
C SER A 26 -16.65 -35.60 10.64
N GLY A 27 -17.56 -34.81 10.02
CA GLY A 27 -18.77 -34.34 10.69
C GLY A 27 -18.74 -33.06 11.57
N THR A 28 -19.27 -31.97 11.00
CA THR A 28 -20.16 -30.97 11.64
C THR A 28 -19.67 -30.00 12.74
N ALA A 29 -20.14 -28.75 12.59
CA ALA A 29 -20.24 -27.66 13.57
C ALA A 29 -18.94 -26.96 14.07
N PRO A 30 -18.95 -25.62 14.25
CA PRO A 30 -17.78 -24.86 14.66
C PRO A 30 -17.58 -24.84 16.18
N MET A 31 -16.65 -25.64 16.70
CA MET A 31 -16.18 -25.48 18.08
C MET A 31 -15.25 -24.26 18.21
N TYR A 32 -15.81 -23.12 18.61
CA TYR A 32 -15.02 -21.99 19.10
C TYR A 32 -14.21 -22.41 20.33
N SER A 33 -12.90 -22.59 20.16
CA SER A 33 -11.99 -22.94 21.26
C SER A 33 -11.81 -21.76 22.21
N SER A 34 -12.56 -21.76 23.31
CA SER A 34 -12.53 -20.74 24.37
C SER A 34 -11.21 -20.64 25.15
N ASN A 35 -10.22 -21.47 24.83
CA ASN A 35 -8.94 -21.53 25.53
C ASN A 35 -7.78 -20.78 24.84
N LEU A 36 -7.91 -20.39 23.56
CA LEU A 36 -6.91 -19.54 22.89
C LEU A 36 -6.88 -18.10 23.44
N PHE A 37 -8.00 -17.63 24.00
CA PHE A 37 -8.12 -16.28 24.58
C PHE A 37 -7.40 -16.06 25.91
N LYS A 38 -6.77 -17.09 26.50
CA LYS A 38 -6.15 -17.01 27.85
C LYS A 38 -4.67 -16.65 27.86
N GLN A 39 -4.01 -16.54 26.70
CA GLN A 39 -2.56 -16.31 26.60
C GLN A 39 -2.17 -14.84 26.34
N TYR A 40 -3.13 -13.96 26.05
CA TYR A 40 -2.90 -12.54 25.76
C TYR A 40 -3.70 -11.63 26.72
N PRO A 41 -3.12 -11.16 27.83
CA PRO A 41 -3.82 -10.32 28.78
C PRO A 41 -4.09 -8.91 28.22
N ASN A 42 -5.37 -8.59 28.02
CA ASN A 42 -5.93 -7.25 27.80
C ASN A 42 -5.25 -6.34 26.76
N GLN A 43 -5.46 -6.61 25.46
CA GLN A 43 -5.58 -5.51 24.48
C GLN A 43 -6.40 -5.77 23.20
N TYR A 44 -7.09 -6.90 23.07
CA TYR A 44 -8.02 -7.10 21.94
C TYR A 44 -9.35 -6.35 22.17
N ILE A 45 -9.31 -5.03 21.95
CA ILE A 45 -10.53 -4.23 21.75
C ILE A 45 -11.27 -4.82 20.54
N PRO A 46 -12.56 -5.19 20.65
CA PRO A 46 -13.31 -5.67 19.49
C PRO A 46 -13.38 -4.57 18.43
N PHE A 47 -13.46 -4.97 17.15
CA PHE A 47 -13.72 -4.03 16.06
C PHE A 47 -15.16 -3.52 16.14
N THR A 48 -15.42 -2.63 17.10
CA THR A 48 -16.58 -1.74 17.09
C THR A 48 -16.42 -0.91 15.83
N GLY A 49 -17.24 -1.20 14.81
CA GLY A 49 -17.26 -0.40 13.59
C GLY A 49 -17.43 1.06 13.99
N LYS A 50 -16.44 1.89 13.68
CA LYS A 50 -16.51 3.31 14.02
C LYS A 50 -17.77 3.86 13.35
N GLU A 51 -18.63 4.47 14.15
CA GLU A 51 -19.63 5.39 13.63
C GLU A 51 -18.90 6.45 12.78
N LYS A 52 -19.56 6.96 11.73
CA LYS A 52 -19.00 8.04 10.91
C LYS A 52 -19.00 9.36 11.70
N ASP A 53 -18.04 9.47 12.61
CA ASP A 53 -17.59 10.74 13.17
C ASP A 53 -17.24 11.66 12.00
N GLY A 54 -17.98 12.75 11.84
CA GLY A 54 -17.84 13.69 10.72
C GLY A 54 -16.58 14.55 10.79
N SER A 55 -15.52 14.08 11.48
CA SER A 55 -14.27 14.80 11.65
C SER A 55 -13.36 14.60 10.44
N THR A 56 -13.04 15.69 9.75
CA THR A 56 -12.16 15.70 8.57
C THR A 56 -10.80 15.07 8.88
N ILE A 57 -10.41 14.07 8.09
CA ILE A 57 -9.11 13.40 8.22
C ILE A 57 -8.00 14.43 7.98
N LYS A 58 -7.08 14.56 8.95
CA LYS A 58 -5.92 15.45 8.83
C LYS A 58 -4.85 14.84 7.92
N LEU A 59 -5.02 15.02 6.61
CA LEU A 59 -4.04 14.59 5.60
C LEU A 59 -2.67 15.24 5.84
N LYS A 60 -1.64 14.40 5.95
CA LYS A 60 -0.21 14.71 6.08
C LYS A 60 0.58 13.41 5.96
N ASP A 61 1.91 13.49 5.92
CA ASP A 61 2.76 12.30 6.03
C ASP A 61 2.86 11.80 7.50
N TYR A 62 2.47 10.55 7.72
CA TYR A 62 2.52 9.86 9.01
C TYR A 62 3.75 8.94 9.17
N GLY A 63 4.56 8.74 8.12
CA GLY A 63 5.67 7.80 8.12
C GLY A 63 6.83 8.22 9.03
N PRO A 64 7.73 7.29 9.42
CA PRO A 64 7.64 5.84 9.25
C PRO A 64 6.88 5.16 10.41
N GLN A 65 5.96 5.87 11.08
CA GLN A 65 5.33 5.37 12.30
C GLN A 65 4.29 4.26 12.02
N PRO A 66 4.00 3.37 12.99
CA PRO A 66 2.85 2.48 12.92
C PRO A 66 1.57 3.27 12.65
N PHE A 67 0.80 2.85 11.65
CA PHE A 67 -0.28 3.66 11.08
C PHE A 67 -1.44 2.78 10.60
N ALA A 68 -2.66 3.24 10.84
CA ALA A 68 -3.89 2.64 10.35
C ALA A 68 -4.93 3.75 10.14
N ILE A 69 -5.67 3.69 9.03
CA ILE A 69 -6.58 4.75 8.58
C ILE A 69 -7.68 4.15 7.70
N ASN A 70 -8.80 4.86 7.56
CA ASN A 70 -9.74 4.59 6.47
C ASN A 70 -9.15 5.17 5.17
N ILE A 71 -8.56 4.31 4.32
CA ILE A 71 -7.84 4.75 3.11
C ILE A 71 -8.79 5.24 2.01
N GLU A 72 -9.97 4.64 1.87
CA GLU A 72 -11.07 5.07 1.00
C GLU A 72 -11.39 6.55 1.29
N GLU A 73 -11.81 6.83 2.53
CA GLU A 73 -12.22 8.17 2.98
C GLU A 73 -11.08 9.19 2.89
N ALA A 74 -9.84 8.81 3.22
CA ALA A 74 -8.68 9.70 3.05
C ALA A 74 -8.44 10.05 1.56
N THR A 75 -8.62 9.07 0.67
CA THR A 75 -8.44 9.21 -0.79
C THR A 75 -9.53 10.09 -1.40
N LEU A 76 -10.79 9.83 -1.07
CA LEU A 76 -11.94 10.62 -1.54
C LEU A 76 -11.87 12.07 -1.06
N GLN A 77 -11.43 12.30 0.19
CA GLN A 77 -11.27 13.63 0.77
C GLN A 77 -10.07 14.41 0.18
N ASN A 78 -9.08 13.73 -0.38
CA ASN A 78 -7.93 14.40 -0.99
C ASN A 78 -8.34 15.15 -2.26
N ASN A 79 -8.01 16.44 -2.33
CA ASN A 79 -8.28 17.30 -3.50
C ASN A 79 -7.00 17.90 -4.12
N THR A 80 -5.81 17.50 -3.65
CA THR A 80 -4.54 17.86 -4.29
C THR A 80 -4.18 16.87 -5.38
N PHE A 81 -3.45 17.31 -6.42
CA PHE A 81 -2.89 16.41 -7.42
C PHE A 81 -2.04 15.28 -6.78
N ARG A 82 -1.20 15.59 -5.77
CA ARG A 82 -0.42 14.58 -5.03
C ARG A 82 -0.20 14.99 -3.57
N THR A 83 -0.53 14.14 -2.61
CA THR A 83 -0.21 14.30 -1.16
C THR A 83 0.43 13.03 -0.62
N ALA A 84 1.63 13.13 -0.02
CA ALA A 84 2.24 12.02 0.70
C ALA A 84 1.51 11.74 2.02
N LEU A 85 0.96 10.54 2.17
CA LEU A 85 0.24 10.09 3.37
C LEU A 85 1.15 9.32 4.33
N TRP A 86 2.10 8.55 3.81
CA TRP A 86 3.05 7.80 4.63
C TRP A 86 4.33 7.49 3.84
N THR A 87 5.48 7.97 4.29
CA THR A 87 6.80 7.64 3.70
C THR A 87 7.67 6.88 4.69
N GLY A 88 8.02 5.63 4.35
CA GLY A 88 8.95 4.79 5.09
C GLY A 88 10.27 4.57 4.35
N SER A 89 11.04 3.56 4.75
CA SER A 89 12.33 3.22 4.12
C SER A 89 12.20 2.27 2.92
N HIS A 90 11.04 1.65 2.72
CA HIS A 90 10.83 0.60 1.70
C HIS A 90 9.59 0.82 0.84
N LEU A 91 8.66 1.67 1.26
CA LEU A 91 7.51 2.10 0.46
C LEU A 91 7.04 3.50 0.84
N GLN A 92 6.31 4.13 -0.07
CA GLN A 92 5.61 5.40 0.12
C GLN A 92 4.17 5.30 -0.39
N VAL A 93 3.22 5.79 0.41
CA VAL A 93 1.81 5.92 0.03
C VAL A 93 1.50 7.39 -0.27
N THR A 94 0.98 7.67 -1.46
CA THR A 94 0.46 9.00 -1.84
C THR A 94 -1.02 8.92 -2.18
N LEU A 95 -1.74 10.04 -2.01
CA LEU A 95 -3.11 10.27 -2.44
C LEU A 95 -3.10 11.22 -3.61
N MET A 96 -3.95 10.99 -4.62
CA MET A 96 -4.03 11.83 -5.81
C MET A 96 -5.50 12.12 -6.19
N SER A 97 -5.70 13.27 -6.84
CA SER A 97 -6.99 13.72 -7.37
C SER A 97 -6.73 14.38 -8.73
N ILE A 98 -6.94 13.63 -9.80
CA ILE A 98 -6.69 14.08 -11.18
C ILE A 98 -7.99 14.68 -11.73
N ASN A 99 -7.99 15.94 -12.19
CA ASN A 99 -9.22 16.60 -12.64
C ASN A 99 -9.71 16.03 -13.99
N VAL A 100 -10.92 16.42 -14.40
CA VAL A 100 -11.54 15.96 -15.65
C VAL A 100 -10.69 16.39 -16.85
N GLY A 101 -10.24 15.40 -17.65
CA GLY A 101 -9.35 15.65 -18.79
C GLY A 101 -7.89 15.90 -18.46
N GLU A 102 -7.50 15.88 -17.18
CA GLU A 102 -6.08 15.79 -16.78
C GLU A 102 -5.59 14.33 -16.82
N ASP A 103 -4.28 14.17 -16.84
CA ASP A 103 -3.56 12.92 -16.67
C ASP A 103 -2.53 13.02 -15.54
N ILE A 104 -1.85 11.92 -15.19
CA ILE A 104 -0.64 11.99 -14.36
C ILE A 104 0.50 12.64 -15.17
N GLY A 105 0.62 12.25 -16.43
CA GLY A 105 1.78 12.48 -17.29
C GLY A 105 2.52 11.17 -17.57
N PHE A 106 3.29 11.14 -18.66
CA PHE A 106 4.09 9.97 -19.01
C PHE A 106 5.39 9.91 -18.20
N GLU A 107 5.34 9.19 -17.09
CA GLU A 107 6.45 8.88 -16.19
C GLU A 107 7.07 7.49 -16.51
N VAL A 108 8.27 7.22 -15.98
CA VAL A 108 8.92 5.91 -15.96
C VAL A 108 9.85 5.84 -14.76
N HIS A 109 9.83 4.73 -14.01
CA HIS A 109 10.69 4.55 -12.84
C HIS A 109 11.51 3.25 -12.99
N PRO A 110 12.82 3.31 -13.28
CA PRO A 110 13.63 2.12 -13.57
C PRO A 110 14.05 1.30 -12.33
N GLY A 111 13.77 1.79 -11.11
CA GLY A 111 14.29 1.23 -9.85
C GLY A 111 13.23 0.95 -8.77
N LEU A 112 11.94 1.04 -9.10
CA LEU A 112 10.82 0.77 -8.19
C LEU A 112 9.63 0.18 -8.94
N ASP A 113 8.85 -0.65 -8.26
CA ASP A 113 7.50 -1.03 -8.70
C ASP A 113 6.48 -0.07 -8.08
N GLN A 114 5.36 0.14 -8.76
CA GLN A 114 4.26 0.98 -8.29
C GLN A 114 2.91 0.27 -8.40
N PHE A 115 2.10 0.38 -7.35
CA PHE A 115 0.72 -0.10 -7.28
C PHE A 115 -0.22 1.11 -7.21
N ILE A 116 -1.33 1.08 -7.95
CA ILE A 116 -2.39 2.10 -7.87
C ILE A 116 -3.74 1.41 -7.63
N ARG A 117 -4.58 1.99 -6.76
CA ARG A 117 -6.01 1.66 -6.65
C ARG A 117 -6.87 2.92 -6.83
N ILE A 118 -7.94 2.79 -7.61
CA ILE A 118 -8.97 3.80 -7.82
C ILE A 118 -10.07 3.62 -6.77
N GLU A 119 -10.40 4.70 -6.05
CA GLU A 119 -11.52 4.73 -5.10
C GLU A 119 -12.75 5.46 -5.68
N GLU A 120 -12.55 6.42 -6.60
CA GLU A 120 -13.64 7.08 -7.34
C GLU A 120 -13.15 7.57 -8.71
N GLY A 121 -13.89 7.28 -9.78
CA GLY A 121 -13.72 7.92 -11.09
C GLY A 121 -13.68 6.94 -12.25
N GLN A 122 -13.26 7.42 -13.42
CA GLN A 122 -13.04 6.60 -14.61
C GLN A 122 -11.79 7.08 -15.34
N GLY A 123 -10.93 6.16 -15.76
CA GLY A 123 -9.70 6.49 -16.46
C GLY A 123 -9.26 5.45 -17.46
N LEU A 124 -8.27 5.83 -18.27
CA LEU A 124 -7.52 4.95 -19.15
C LEU A 124 -6.09 4.87 -18.63
N VAL A 125 -5.67 3.68 -18.19
CA VAL A 125 -4.24 3.41 -17.96
C VAL A 125 -3.61 2.98 -19.27
N VAL A 126 -2.42 3.50 -19.57
CA VAL A 126 -1.62 3.12 -20.73
C VAL A 126 -0.20 2.78 -20.27
N MET A 127 0.37 1.70 -20.77
CA MET A 127 1.71 1.22 -20.40
C MET A 127 2.45 0.59 -21.59
N GLY A 128 3.78 0.57 -21.52
CA GLY A 128 4.62 -0.17 -22.47
C GLY A 128 6.13 -0.03 -22.23
N ASP A 129 6.94 -0.67 -23.07
CA ASP A 129 8.41 -0.54 -23.03
C ASP A 129 8.95 0.76 -23.65
N THR A 130 8.14 1.50 -24.41
CA THR A 130 8.50 2.81 -24.94
C THR A 130 7.35 3.82 -24.82
N LYS A 131 7.70 5.09 -24.57
CA LYS A 131 6.76 6.21 -24.43
C LYS A 131 5.86 6.40 -25.66
N ASP A 132 6.44 6.26 -26.84
CA ASP A 132 5.76 6.58 -28.11
C ASP A 132 4.87 5.44 -28.63
N LYS A 133 4.92 4.26 -28.00
CA LYS A 133 4.17 3.08 -28.43
C LYS A 133 3.76 2.18 -27.23
N PRO A 134 2.87 2.65 -26.33
CA PRO A 134 2.26 1.81 -25.31
C PRO A 134 1.44 0.68 -25.95
N ASP A 135 1.74 -0.55 -25.59
CA ASP A 135 1.11 -1.78 -26.08
C ASP A 135 0.07 -2.38 -25.12
N PHE A 136 0.03 -1.90 -23.88
CA PHE A 136 -1.03 -2.16 -22.91
C PHE A 136 -1.91 -0.92 -22.71
N GLN A 137 -3.22 -1.07 -22.81
CA GLN A 137 -4.20 -0.01 -22.53
C GLN A 137 -5.45 -0.63 -21.90
N GLU A 138 -5.88 -0.14 -20.74
CA GLU A 138 -7.08 -0.67 -20.05
C GLU A 138 -7.94 0.42 -19.42
N LYS A 139 -9.24 0.18 -19.35
CA LYS A 139 -10.20 1.08 -18.70
C LYS A 139 -10.34 0.73 -17.22
N VAL A 140 -10.06 1.70 -16.37
CA VAL A 140 -10.10 1.56 -14.90
C VAL A 140 -11.19 2.46 -14.32
N TYR A 141 -11.77 2.05 -13.19
CA TYR A 141 -12.88 2.71 -12.52
C TYR A 141 -12.87 2.39 -11.02
N ASP A 142 -13.82 2.91 -10.25
CA ASP A 142 -14.06 2.57 -8.83
C ASP A 142 -13.78 1.06 -8.57
N ASP A 143 -13.08 0.74 -7.47
CA ASP A 143 -12.56 -0.59 -7.07
C ASP A 143 -11.38 -1.18 -7.89
N PHE A 144 -11.02 -0.65 -9.07
CA PHE A 144 -9.90 -1.22 -9.84
C PHE A 144 -8.53 -0.92 -9.22
N ALA A 145 -7.65 -1.92 -9.28
CA ALA A 145 -6.23 -1.77 -8.97
C ALA A 145 -5.36 -2.29 -10.13
N PHE A 146 -4.20 -1.68 -10.32
CA PHE A 146 -3.22 -2.08 -11.32
C PHE A 146 -1.79 -1.88 -10.82
N ILE A 147 -0.85 -2.58 -11.47
CA ILE A 147 0.57 -2.59 -11.12
C ILE A 147 1.36 -2.09 -12.32
N ILE A 148 2.29 -1.18 -12.08
CA ILE A 148 3.30 -0.67 -13.00
C ILE A 148 4.63 -1.29 -12.58
N PRO A 149 5.17 -2.26 -13.34
CA PRO A 149 6.49 -2.82 -13.08
C PRO A 149 7.62 -1.81 -13.37
N ALA A 150 8.72 -1.93 -12.64
CA ALA A 150 9.93 -1.13 -12.85
C ALA A 150 10.37 -1.10 -14.33
N GLY A 151 10.68 0.10 -14.82
CA GLY A 151 11.12 0.36 -16.18
C GLY A 151 10.01 0.51 -17.23
N LYS A 152 8.73 0.26 -16.90
CA LYS A 152 7.63 0.54 -17.84
C LYS A 152 7.30 2.02 -17.91
N TRP A 153 7.22 2.54 -19.13
CA TRP A 153 6.57 3.83 -19.40
C TRP A 153 5.08 3.68 -19.12
N HIS A 154 4.50 4.65 -18.42
CA HIS A 154 3.11 4.57 -17.98
C HIS A 154 2.47 5.96 -17.89
N ASN A 155 1.14 6.00 -18.01
CA ASN A 155 0.32 7.17 -17.72
C ASN A 155 -1.10 6.71 -17.34
N LEU A 156 -1.82 7.55 -16.59
CA LEU A 156 -3.23 7.38 -16.26
C LEU A 156 -3.97 8.68 -16.60
N ILE A 157 -4.93 8.59 -17.51
CA ILE A 157 -5.72 9.71 -18.02
C ILE A 157 -7.11 9.67 -17.40
N ASN A 158 -7.62 10.76 -16.84
CA ASN A 158 -9.00 10.83 -16.38
C ASN A 158 -9.95 11.01 -17.58
N THR A 159 -10.73 9.97 -17.85
CA THR A 159 -11.72 9.92 -18.95
C THR A 159 -13.16 10.06 -18.46
N GLY A 160 -13.37 10.30 -17.16
CA GLY A 160 -14.68 10.49 -16.53
C GLY A 160 -15.15 11.95 -16.54
N TYR A 161 -16.31 12.18 -15.92
CA TYR A 161 -16.93 13.50 -15.74
C TYR A 161 -16.76 14.09 -14.32
N ARG A 162 -16.00 13.40 -13.47
CA ARG A 162 -15.65 13.79 -12.09
C ARG A 162 -14.13 13.60 -11.88
N PRO A 163 -13.51 14.22 -10.86
CA PRO A 163 -12.11 13.95 -10.52
C PRO A 163 -11.87 12.45 -10.27
N LEU A 164 -10.71 11.96 -10.69
CA LEU A 164 -10.27 10.58 -10.47
C LEU A 164 -9.47 10.52 -9.16
N LYS A 165 -10.08 9.92 -8.13
CA LYS A 165 -9.53 9.72 -6.78
C LYS A 165 -8.83 8.37 -6.72
N LEU A 166 -7.55 8.39 -6.35
CA LEU A 166 -6.73 7.19 -6.23
C LEU A 166 -5.68 7.35 -5.14
N TYR A 167 -5.18 6.21 -4.66
CA TYR A 167 -3.92 6.17 -3.94
C TYR A 167 -2.88 5.36 -4.72
N SER A 168 -1.61 5.76 -4.57
CA SER A 168 -0.45 5.12 -5.17
C SER A 168 0.48 4.61 -4.08
N ILE A 169 1.08 3.44 -4.27
CA ILE A 169 2.11 2.87 -3.43
C ILE A 169 3.37 2.65 -4.29
N TYR A 170 4.43 3.38 -3.99
CA TYR A 170 5.75 3.24 -4.61
C TYR A 170 6.65 2.37 -3.72
N ALA A 171 7.40 1.42 -4.27
CA ALA A 171 8.35 0.61 -3.52
C ALA A 171 9.67 0.38 -4.30
N PRO A 172 10.82 1.01 -3.91
CA PRO A 172 11.01 2.02 -2.84
C PRO A 172 10.24 3.34 -3.03
N PRO A 173 10.27 4.26 -2.02
CA PRO A 173 9.74 5.62 -2.15
C PRO A 173 10.28 6.39 -3.36
N GLN A 174 9.42 7.19 -3.99
CA GLN A 174 9.77 8.07 -5.11
C GLN A 174 9.95 9.53 -4.68
N HIS A 175 8.97 10.09 -3.95
CA HIS A 175 8.90 11.52 -3.65
C HIS A 175 9.52 11.86 -2.28
N PRO A 176 9.94 13.11 -2.03
CA PRO A 176 10.30 13.58 -0.70
C PRO A 176 9.21 13.34 0.35
N LYS A 177 9.64 13.10 1.60
CA LYS A 177 8.73 12.91 2.73
C LYS A 177 7.90 14.18 2.96
N GLY A 178 6.58 14.06 3.05
CA GLY A 178 5.69 15.21 3.24
C GLY A 178 5.40 16.02 1.98
N THR A 179 5.75 15.53 0.79
CA THR A 179 5.39 16.17 -0.49
C THR A 179 3.89 16.44 -0.60
N VAL A 180 3.53 17.67 -0.98
CA VAL A 180 2.17 18.08 -1.35
C VAL A 180 2.25 18.93 -2.62
N HIS A 181 1.78 18.40 -3.74
CA HIS A 181 1.61 19.10 -5.01
C HIS A 181 0.12 19.41 -5.18
N ALA A 182 -0.26 20.67 -4.97
CA ALA A 182 -1.67 21.08 -4.99
C ALA A 182 -2.32 20.90 -6.38
N THR A 183 -1.57 21.14 -7.46
CA THR A 183 -2.00 21.02 -8.86
C THR A 183 -0.96 20.23 -9.67
N LYS A 184 -1.35 19.76 -10.87
CA LYS A 184 -0.44 19.04 -11.78
C LYS A 184 0.81 19.86 -12.12
N ALA A 185 0.65 21.13 -12.49
CA ALA A 185 1.76 22.02 -12.83
C ALA A 185 2.78 22.22 -11.69
N ILE A 186 2.37 22.09 -10.42
CA ILE A 186 3.30 22.11 -9.27
C ILE A 186 4.09 20.81 -9.19
N ALA A 187 3.50 19.68 -9.57
CA ALA A 187 4.20 18.40 -9.65
C ALA A 187 5.18 18.37 -10.83
N GLU A 188 4.74 18.76 -12.03
CA GLU A 188 5.58 18.79 -13.23
C GLU A 188 6.85 19.63 -13.01
N ALA A 189 6.71 20.84 -12.47
CA ALA A 189 7.85 21.70 -12.13
C ALA A 189 8.76 21.14 -11.02
N ALA A 190 8.24 20.29 -10.12
CA ALA A 190 9.02 19.64 -9.08
C ALA A 190 9.85 18.46 -9.64
N GLU A 191 9.26 17.61 -10.48
CA GLU A 191 9.98 16.51 -11.14
C GLU A 191 11.06 17.05 -12.09
N GLU A 192 10.78 18.11 -12.87
CA GLU A 192 11.78 18.79 -13.71
C GLU A 192 13.01 19.19 -12.88
N SER A 193 12.80 19.80 -11.70
CA SER A 193 13.87 20.23 -10.80
C SER A 193 14.69 19.08 -10.16
N HIS A 194 14.21 17.84 -10.26
CA HIS A 194 14.90 16.63 -9.82
C HIS A 194 15.61 15.88 -10.97
N THR A 195 15.47 16.34 -12.22
CA THR A 195 16.10 15.75 -13.41
C THR A 195 17.29 16.55 -13.97
N HIS A 196 17.86 17.45 -13.15
CA HIS A 196 18.99 18.32 -13.47
C HIS A 196 20.14 18.16 -12.46
#